data_AF-A0A6L9EWN4-F1
#
_entry.id   AF-A0A6L9EWN4-F1
#
_cell.length_a   1.000
_cell.length_b   1.000
_cell.length_c   1.000
_cell.angle_alpha   90.00
_cell.angle_beta   90.00
_cell.angle_gamma   90.00
#
_symmetry.space_group_name_H-M   'P 1'
#
loop_
_entity.id
_entity.type
_entity.pdbx_description
1 polymer ?
#
loop_
_entity_poly.entity_id
_entity_poly.type
_entity_poly.pdbx_seq_one_letter_code
_entity_poly.pdbx_strand_id
1 'polypeptide(L)'
;MIIRFFGRLFVAIDQLGNVLAGGNPDNTISARVGYFANFGKENYQWYWKIPEKIINTTFWPLDGKNHCLQAYFNDAGEKFDPGRCALIHFTLNTVVILSCIPLFLLFYLLYIIGLVHPKPNRKLVNLKKRLIATRRKLSGIESEFAQTHIIGDSESLALLDQIIKKAIKIKGLIEPQVIK
;
A
#
# COMPACT_ATOMS: atom_id res chain seq x y z
N MET A 1 -15.96 17.44 -0.58
CA MET A 1 -15.24 17.45 -1.88
C MET A 1 -13.78 17.89 -1.72
N ILE A 2 -13.53 19.04 -1.07
CA ILE A 2 -12.20 19.62 -0.84
C ILE A 2 -11.21 18.70 -0.09
N ILE A 3 -11.63 18.05 1.00
CA ILE A 3 -10.75 17.14 1.78
C ILE A 3 -10.26 15.94 0.94
N ARG A 4 -11.10 15.44 0.02
CA ARG A 4 -10.71 14.32 -0.88
C ARG A 4 -9.71 14.77 -1.94
N PHE A 5 -9.77 16.04 -2.35
CA PHE A 5 -8.83 16.62 -3.30
C PHE A 5 -7.44 16.73 -2.68
N PHE A 6 -7.33 17.38 -1.50
CA PHE A 6 -6.05 17.50 -0.80
C PHE A 6 -5.44 16.14 -0.46
N GLY A 7 -6.26 15.16 -0.06
CA GLY A 7 -5.79 13.79 0.14
C GLY A 7 -5.15 13.17 -1.11
N ARG A 8 -5.77 13.36 -2.29
CA ARG A 8 -5.20 12.89 -3.57
C ARG A 8 -3.93 13.65 -3.95
N LEU A 9 -3.90 14.95 -3.71
CA LEU A 9 -2.70 15.77 -3.95
C LEU A 9 -1.52 15.28 -3.12
N PHE A 10 -1.72 15.01 -1.82
CA PHE A 10 -0.66 14.47 -0.97
C PHE A 10 -0.19 13.08 -1.39
N VAL A 11 -1.10 12.20 -1.84
CA VAL A 11 -0.73 10.90 -2.42
C VAL A 11 0.13 11.09 -3.67
N ALA A 12 -0.25 12.00 -4.57
CA ALA A 12 0.53 12.27 -5.78
C ALA A 12 1.93 12.85 -5.46
N ILE A 13 2.04 13.70 -4.45
CA ILE A 13 3.33 14.22 -3.96
C ILE A 13 4.19 13.09 -3.38
N ASP A 14 3.60 12.18 -2.59
CA ASP A 14 4.29 11.01 -2.03
C ASP A 14 4.79 10.07 -3.16
N GLN A 15 3.94 9.79 -4.15
CA GLN A 15 4.31 9.04 -5.36
C GLN A 15 5.45 9.71 -6.14
N LEU A 16 5.40 11.03 -6.33
CA LEU A 16 6.51 11.78 -6.94
C LEU A 16 7.81 11.62 -6.14
N GLY A 17 7.74 11.75 -4.82
CA GLY A 17 8.88 11.50 -3.93
C GLY A 17 9.44 10.09 -4.10
N ASN A 18 8.58 9.09 -4.25
CA ASN A 18 8.99 7.71 -4.48
C ASN A 18 9.74 7.55 -5.81
N VAL A 19 9.24 8.17 -6.88
CA VAL A 19 9.89 8.17 -8.21
C VAL A 19 11.26 8.83 -8.16
N LEU A 20 11.36 10.00 -7.52
CA LEU A 20 12.65 10.70 -7.33
C LEU A 20 13.65 9.84 -6.52
N ALA A 21 13.14 9.00 -5.62
CA ALA A 21 13.88 7.99 -4.90
C ALA A 21 13.99 6.64 -5.66
N GLY A 22 13.86 6.62 -6.99
CA GLY A 22 14.04 5.44 -7.83
C GLY A 22 13.01 4.31 -7.58
N GLY A 23 11.83 4.65 -7.09
CA GLY A 23 10.69 3.75 -6.90
C GLY A 23 9.70 3.79 -8.07
N ASN A 24 8.65 2.98 -7.97
CA ASN A 24 7.59 2.89 -8.97
C ASN A 24 6.56 4.03 -8.77
N PRO A 25 6.16 4.76 -9.83
CA PRO A 25 5.17 5.84 -9.77
C PRO A 25 3.80 5.44 -9.20
N ASP A 26 3.42 4.16 -9.32
CA ASP A 26 2.10 3.68 -8.91
C ASP A 26 2.02 3.39 -7.40
N ASN A 27 3.14 3.43 -6.67
CA ASN A 27 3.14 3.29 -5.21
C ASN A 27 3.79 4.46 -4.47
N THR A 28 3.31 4.67 -3.25
CA THR A 28 3.85 5.68 -2.34
C THR A 28 5.17 5.25 -1.68
N ILE A 29 5.92 6.19 -1.11
CA ILE A 29 7.10 5.86 -0.28
C ILE A 29 6.66 5.00 0.91
N SER A 30 5.55 5.35 1.56
CA SER A 30 5.00 4.61 2.70
C SER A 30 4.66 3.15 2.33
N ALA A 31 4.08 2.90 1.15
CA ALA A 31 3.79 1.56 0.66
C ALA A 31 5.08 0.77 0.36
N ARG A 32 6.06 1.40 -0.30
CA ARG A 32 7.36 0.79 -0.59
C ARG A 32 8.12 0.42 0.68
N VAL A 33 8.22 1.35 1.63
CA VAL A 33 8.85 1.13 2.93
C VAL A 33 8.12 0.03 3.70
N GLY A 34 6.78 0.05 3.70
CA GLY A 34 5.96 -0.99 4.32
C GLY A 34 6.18 -2.37 3.72
N TYR A 35 6.31 -2.47 2.39
CA TYR A 35 6.61 -3.74 1.73
C TYR A 35 7.99 -4.27 2.15
N PHE A 36 9.06 -3.50 1.96
CA PHE A 36 10.40 -4.00 2.22
C PHE A 36 10.71 -4.22 3.69
N ALA A 37 10.11 -3.45 4.60
CA ALA A 37 10.27 -3.67 6.03
C ALA A 37 9.62 -4.98 6.50
N ASN A 38 8.57 -5.49 5.83
CA ASN A 38 7.82 -6.67 6.29
C ASN A 38 7.98 -7.91 5.41
N PHE A 39 8.34 -7.73 4.15
CA PHE A 39 8.41 -8.80 3.14
C PHE A 39 9.70 -8.74 2.29
N GLY A 40 10.61 -7.79 2.56
CA GLY A 40 11.90 -7.69 1.88
C GLY A 40 12.87 -8.82 2.27
N LYS A 41 14.07 -8.81 1.69
CA LYS A 41 15.14 -9.77 2.07
C LYS A 41 15.56 -9.56 3.53
N GLU A 42 15.52 -10.62 4.33
CA GLU A 42 15.74 -10.55 5.80
C GLU A 42 17.02 -9.81 6.20
N ASN A 43 18.13 -10.07 5.54
CA ASN A 43 19.43 -9.44 5.81
C ASN A 43 19.47 -7.92 5.53
N TYR A 44 18.46 -7.37 4.86
CA TYR A 44 18.34 -5.95 4.55
C TYR A 44 17.05 -5.31 5.11
N GLN A 45 16.15 -6.07 5.73
CA GLN A 45 14.90 -5.56 6.29
C GLN A 45 15.13 -4.49 7.37
N TRP A 46 16.20 -4.60 8.15
CA TRP A 46 16.53 -3.65 9.21
C TRP A 46 16.67 -2.21 8.69
N TYR A 47 17.21 -2.04 7.48
CA TYR A 47 17.36 -0.71 6.87
C TYR A 47 15.99 -0.09 6.64
N TRP A 48 15.02 -0.87 6.17
CA TRP A 48 13.65 -0.42 5.91
C TRP A 48 12.81 -0.23 7.18
N LYS A 49 13.16 -0.94 8.26
CA LYS A 49 12.51 -0.77 9.57
C LYS A 49 12.74 0.62 10.17
N ILE A 50 13.86 1.27 9.84
CA ILE A 50 14.17 2.63 10.31
C ILE A 50 13.18 3.67 9.75
N PRO A 51 13.06 3.87 8.41
CA PRO A 51 12.08 4.78 7.85
C PRO A 51 10.65 4.32 8.14
N GLU A 52 10.36 3.02 8.23
CA GLU A 52 9.04 2.52 8.65
C GLU A 52 8.68 3.06 10.04
N LYS A 53 9.60 3.01 11.00
CA LYS A 53 9.37 3.54 12.34
C LYS A 53 9.15 5.05 12.34
N ILE A 54 9.95 5.80 11.58
CA ILE A 54 9.81 7.27 11.46
C ILE A 54 8.43 7.61 10.92
N ILE A 55 8.06 7.07 9.76
CA ILE A 55 6.78 7.37 9.10
C ILE A 55 5.61 6.92 9.97
N ASN A 56 5.64 5.70 10.52
CA ASN A 56 4.57 5.22 11.40
C ASN A 56 4.38 6.10 12.64
N THR A 57 5.46 6.66 13.19
CA THR A 57 5.40 7.58 14.34
C THR A 57 4.79 8.90 13.92
N THR A 58 5.27 9.49 12.82
CA THR A 58 4.74 10.74 12.25
C THR A 58 3.25 10.68 11.99
N PHE A 59 2.76 9.60 11.37
CA PHE A 59 1.37 9.46 10.98
C PHE A 59 0.47 8.83 12.06
N TRP A 60 1.00 8.44 13.22
CA TRP A 60 0.21 7.81 14.28
C TRP A 60 -1.03 8.63 14.71
N PRO A 61 -0.94 9.95 14.92
CA PRO A 61 -2.10 10.72 15.37
C PRO A 61 -3.23 10.79 14.33
N LEU A 62 -2.92 10.58 13.05
CA LEU A 62 -3.87 10.67 11.94
C LEU A 62 -4.40 9.28 11.50
N ASP A 63 -3.50 8.30 11.37
CA ASP A 63 -3.79 7.00 10.75
C ASP A 63 -3.73 5.83 11.73
N GLY A 64 -3.20 6.06 12.93
CA GLY A 64 -3.02 5.02 13.93
C GLY A 64 -1.83 4.10 13.62
N LYS A 65 -1.89 2.86 14.12
CA LYS A 65 -0.77 1.93 14.07
C LYS A 65 -0.51 1.37 12.67
N ASN A 66 0.75 1.14 12.34
CA ASN A 66 1.22 0.45 11.12
C ASN A 66 0.78 1.14 9.82
N HIS A 67 0.90 2.47 9.74
CA HIS A 67 0.61 3.26 8.54
C HIS A 67 1.25 2.69 7.27
N CYS A 68 2.58 2.43 7.27
CA CYS A 68 3.30 1.94 6.09
C CYS A 68 2.79 0.56 5.62
N LEU A 69 2.54 -0.36 6.55
CA LEU A 69 2.01 -1.68 6.21
C LEU A 69 0.59 -1.59 5.65
N GLN A 70 -0.23 -0.68 6.18
CA GLN A 70 -1.57 -0.43 5.63
C GLN A 70 -1.49 0.22 4.24
N ALA A 71 -0.55 1.13 4.01
CA ALA A 71 -0.29 1.72 2.70
C ALA A 71 0.09 0.64 1.67
N TYR A 72 1.02 -0.25 2.01
CA TYR A 72 1.37 -1.41 1.18
C TYR A 72 0.13 -2.23 0.80
N PHE A 73 -0.76 -2.51 1.75
CA PHE A 73 -1.97 -3.28 1.47
C PHE A 73 -2.96 -2.56 0.56
N ASN A 74 -2.96 -1.23 0.50
CA ASN A 74 -3.79 -0.45 -0.40
C ASN A 74 -3.22 -0.42 -1.82
N ASP A 75 -1.89 -0.45 -1.95
CA ASP A 75 -1.15 -0.49 -3.21
C ASP A 75 -0.74 -1.94 -3.57
N ALA A 76 -1.41 -2.93 -2.98
CA ALA A 76 -1.08 -4.33 -3.18
C ALA A 76 -1.42 -4.75 -4.62
N GLY A 77 -0.39 -5.10 -5.38
CA GLY A 77 -0.48 -5.40 -6.81
C GLY A 77 0.58 -4.66 -7.62
N GLU A 78 1.13 -3.58 -7.07
CA GLU A 78 2.20 -2.84 -7.72
C GLU A 78 3.58 -3.53 -7.58
N LYS A 79 4.47 -3.23 -8.52
CA LYS A 79 5.88 -3.63 -8.42
C LYS A 79 6.59 -2.71 -7.43
N PHE A 80 7.29 -3.30 -6.47
CA PHE A 80 8.09 -2.57 -5.49
C PHE A 80 9.57 -2.75 -5.77
N ASP A 81 10.25 -1.64 -6.04
CA ASP A 81 11.69 -1.64 -6.34
C ASP A 81 12.50 -1.27 -5.09
N PRO A 82 13.50 -2.08 -4.68
CA PRO A 82 14.29 -1.76 -3.50
C PRO A 82 15.19 -0.53 -3.75
N GLY A 83 15.43 -0.15 -5.00
CA GLY A 83 16.55 0.72 -5.36
C GLY A 83 17.83 -0.10 -5.43
N ARG A 84 18.72 0.22 -6.39
CA ARG A 84 19.92 -0.59 -6.67
C ARG A 84 21.23 0.12 -6.34
N CYS A 85 21.19 1.36 -5.85
CA CYS A 85 22.39 2.14 -5.53
C CYS A 85 22.23 2.96 -4.24
N ALA A 86 23.36 3.27 -3.59
CA ALA A 86 23.40 4.03 -2.35
C ALA A 86 22.75 5.43 -2.47
N LEU A 87 22.88 6.07 -3.64
CA LEU A 87 22.28 7.38 -3.91
C LEU A 87 20.75 7.34 -3.82
N ILE A 88 20.12 6.28 -4.31
CA ILE A 88 18.66 6.09 -4.21
C ILE A 88 18.23 5.98 -2.74
N HIS A 89 18.95 5.17 -1.96
CA HIS A 89 18.67 5.00 -0.53
C HIS A 89 18.87 6.30 0.27
N PHE A 90 19.91 7.06 -0.08
CA PHE A 90 20.16 8.39 0.50
C PHE A 90 19.04 9.37 0.16
N THR A 91 18.60 9.38 -1.10
CA THR A 91 17.51 10.25 -1.58
C THR A 91 16.20 9.90 -0.87
N LEU A 92 15.86 8.61 -0.77
CA LEU A 92 14.68 8.13 -0.04
C LEU A 92 14.69 8.62 1.41
N ASN A 93 15.78 8.38 2.13
CA ASN A 93 15.89 8.77 3.53
C ASN A 93 15.83 10.29 3.70
N THR A 94 16.45 11.05 2.80
CA THR A 94 16.39 12.52 2.79
C THR A 94 14.95 13.00 2.62
N VAL A 95 14.22 12.47 1.63
CA VAL A 95 12.81 12.83 1.40
C VAL A 95 11.95 12.46 2.61
N VAL A 96 12.13 11.27 3.18
CA VAL A 96 11.39 10.82 4.37
C VAL A 96 11.65 11.75 5.55
N ILE A 97 12.90 12.05 5.88
CA ILE A 97 13.25 12.87 7.05
C ILE A 97 12.73 14.30 6.86
N LEU A 98 13.02 14.94 5.72
CA LEU A 98 12.62 16.32 5.46
C LEU A 98 11.10 16.51 5.44
N SER A 99 10.35 15.52 4.93
CA SER A 99 8.88 15.57 4.94
C SER A 99 8.29 15.22 6.30
N CYS A 100 8.85 14.24 7.02
CA CYS A 100 8.28 13.75 8.28
C CYS A 100 8.47 14.72 9.45
N ILE A 101 9.51 15.55 9.47
CA ILE A 101 9.73 16.55 10.54
C ILE A 101 8.57 17.56 10.64
N PRO A 102 8.23 18.33 9.58
CA PRO A 102 7.12 19.29 9.66
C PRO A 102 5.77 18.60 9.84
N LEU A 103 5.56 17.43 9.20
CA LEU A 103 4.32 16.66 9.36
C LEU A 103 4.14 16.12 10.79
N PHE A 104 5.22 15.71 11.45
CA PHE A 104 5.18 15.24 12.83
C PHE A 104 4.68 16.36 13.75
N LEU A 105 5.29 17.55 13.64
CA LEU A 105 4.89 18.72 14.43
C LEU A 105 3.42 19.07 14.18
N LEU A 106 3.02 19.11 12.91
CA LEU A 106 1.64 19.43 12.51
C LEU A 106 0.64 18.41 13.07
N PHE A 107 0.83 17.11 12.81
CA PHE A 107 -0.15 16.09 13.19
C PHE A 107 -0.26 15.91 14.69
N TYR A 108 0.84 16.02 15.43
CA TYR A 108 0.79 15.98 16.89
C TYR A 108 0.14 17.24 17.48
N LEU A 109 0.38 18.43 16.90
CA LEU A 109 -0.33 19.64 17.29
C LEU A 109 -1.83 19.47 17.09
N LEU A 110 -2.26 19.04 15.90
CA LEU A 110 -3.67 18.80 15.56
C LEU A 110 -4.32 17.75 16.49
N TYR A 111 -3.54 16.77 16.96
CA TYR A 111 -4.00 15.76 17.90
C TYR A 111 -4.18 16.30 19.31
N ILE A 112 -3.22 17.09 19.81
CA ILE A 112 -3.28 17.70 21.14
C ILE A 112 -4.49 18.64 21.25
N ILE A 113 -4.81 19.39 20.20
CA ILE A 113 -6.00 20.25 20.16
C ILE A 113 -7.31 19.50 19.86
N GLY A 114 -7.25 18.17 19.67
CA GLY A 114 -8.42 17.32 19.46
C GLY A 114 -9.05 17.39 18.06
N LEU A 115 -8.37 17.98 17.07
CA LEU A 115 -8.88 18.05 15.70
C LEU A 115 -8.73 16.74 14.91
N VAL A 116 -7.71 15.94 15.24
CA VAL A 116 -7.49 14.62 14.63
C VAL A 116 -7.38 13.55 15.71
N HIS A 117 -7.74 12.33 15.35
CA HIS A 117 -7.65 11.17 16.23
C HIS A 117 -7.15 9.95 15.45
N PRO A 118 -6.35 9.08 16.07
CA PRO A 118 -5.86 7.85 15.45
C PRO A 118 -7.03 7.03 14.92
N LYS A 119 -6.99 6.69 13.63
CA LYS A 119 -8.03 5.84 13.03
C LYS A 119 -8.05 4.46 13.71
N PRO A 120 -9.24 3.90 14.00
CA PRO A 120 -9.33 2.57 14.56
C PRO A 120 -8.85 1.53 13.54
N ASN A 121 -8.37 0.40 14.05
CA ASN A 121 -7.85 -0.67 13.23
C ASN A 121 -8.97 -1.35 12.42
N ARG A 122 -9.07 -1.02 11.12
CA ARG A 122 -10.14 -1.47 10.21
C ARG A 122 -9.72 -2.61 9.27
N LYS A 123 -8.87 -3.56 9.72
CA LYS A 123 -8.33 -4.65 8.86
C LYS A 123 -9.41 -5.40 8.07
N LEU A 124 -10.49 -5.81 8.74
CA LEU A 124 -11.58 -6.57 8.11
C LEU A 124 -12.29 -5.75 7.04
N VAL A 125 -12.58 -4.47 7.32
CA VAL A 125 -13.21 -3.56 6.35
C VAL A 125 -12.30 -3.35 5.14
N ASN A 126 -11.00 -3.16 5.36
CA ASN A 126 -10.03 -2.99 4.27
C ASN A 126 -9.84 -4.27 3.45
N LEU A 127 -9.86 -5.44 4.09
CA LEU A 127 -9.87 -6.73 3.39
C LEU A 127 -11.13 -6.89 2.51
N LYS A 128 -12.33 -6.59 3.04
CA LYS A 128 -13.58 -6.62 2.27
C LYS A 128 -13.54 -5.69 1.07
N LYS A 129 -13.04 -4.46 1.24
CA LYS A 129 -12.86 -3.51 0.12
C LYS A 129 -11.98 -4.07 -1.00
N ARG A 130 -10.87 -4.72 -0.63
CA ARG A 130 -9.96 -5.36 -1.60
C ARG A 130 -10.62 -6.52 -2.34
N LEU A 131 -11.35 -7.38 -1.63
CA LEU A 131 -12.14 -8.45 -2.27
C LEU A 131 -13.17 -7.89 -3.25
N ILE A 132 -13.87 -6.81 -2.90
CA ILE A 132 -14.82 -6.14 -3.80
C ILE A 132 -14.11 -5.57 -5.04
N ALA A 133 -12.94 -4.95 -4.86
CA ALA A 133 -12.15 -4.42 -5.98
C ALA A 133 -11.66 -5.54 -6.91
N THR A 134 -11.15 -6.66 -6.36
CA THR A 134 -10.78 -7.85 -7.13
C THR A 134 -11.97 -8.40 -7.92
N ARG A 135 -13.14 -8.53 -7.28
CA ARG A 135 -14.37 -8.97 -7.97
C ARG A 135 -14.69 -8.07 -9.16
N ARG A 136 -14.62 -6.74 -8.99
CA ARG A 136 -14.88 -5.78 -10.07
C ARG A 136 -13.89 -5.90 -11.23
N LYS A 137 -12.60 -6.12 -10.94
CA LYS A 137 -11.59 -6.35 -11.99
C LYS A 137 -11.90 -7.62 -12.79
N LEU A 138 -12.27 -8.72 -12.11
CA LEU A 138 -12.69 -9.96 -12.78
C LEU A 138 -13.96 -9.80 -13.62
N SER A 139 -14.96 -9.09 -13.11
CA SER A 139 -16.17 -8.78 -13.90
C SER A 139 -15.86 -7.91 -15.14
N GLY A 140 -14.84 -7.05 -15.07
CA GLY A 140 -14.36 -6.30 -16.23
C GLY A 140 -13.80 -7.23 -17.31
N ILE A 141 -12.95 -8.18 -16.92
CA ILE A 141 -12.40 -9.20 -17.83
C ILE A 141 -13.53 -10.02 -18.45
N GLU A 142 -14.49 -10.49 -17.64
CA GLU A 142 -15.66 -11.22 -18.12
C GLU A 142 -16.46 -10.43 -19.18
N SER A 143 -16.69 -9.14 -18.93
CA SER A 143 -17.41 -8.27 -19.88
C SER A 143 -16.63 -8.03 -21.18
N GLU A 144 -15.30 -7.97 -21.10
CA GLU A 144 -14.44 -7.82 -22.27
C GLU A 144 -14.51 -9.08 -23.15
N PHE A 145 -14.38 -10.27 -22.58
CA PHE A 145 -14.56 -11.54 -23.30
C PHE A 145 -15.97 -11.73 -23.87
N ALA A 146 -17.00 -11.23 -23.19
CA ALA A 146 -18.38 -11.35 -23.67
C ALA A 146 -18.68 -10.42 -24.86
N GLN A 147 -18.02 -9.26 -24.93
CA GLN A 147 -18.27 -8.22 -25.95
C GLN A 147 -17.30 -8.28 -27.13
N THR A 148 -16.15 -8.93 -26.95
CA THR A 148 -15.11 -9.04 -27.97
C THR A 148 -14.97 -10.49 -28.43
N HIS A 149 -14.65 -10.71 -29.70
CA HIS A 149 -14.28 -12.05 -30.21
C HIS A 149 -12.82 -12.41 -29.84
N ILE A 150 -12.39 -12.10 -28.61
CA ILE A 150 -11.04 -12.47 -28.15
C ILE A 150 -10.98 -13.99 -28.05
N ILE A 151 -10.08 -14.59 -28.84
CA ILE A 151 -9.69 -15.98 -28.70
C ILE A 151 -8.67 -16.02 -27.56
N GLY A 152 -9.06 -16.60 -26.42
CA GLY A 152 -8.14 -16.78 -25.29
C GLY A 152 -6.99 -17.71 -25.67
N ASP A 153 -5.77 -17.34 -25.26
CA ASP A 153 -4.57 -18.15 -25.42
C ASP A 153 -4.30 -19.02 -24.17
N SER A 154 -3.34 -19.95 -24.28
CA SER A 154 -2.96 -20.86 -23.19
C SER A 154 -2.34 -20.16 -21.98
N GLU A 155 -1.66 -19.02 -22.17
CA GLU A 155 -1.06 -18.23 -21.08
C GLU A 155 -2.15 -17.55 -20.25
N SER A 156 -3.16 -16.97 -20.92
CA SER A 156 -4.34 -16.38 -20.30
C SER A 156 -5.12 -17.39 -19.44
N LEU A 157 -5.30 -18.62 -19.93
CA LEU A 157 -5.88 -19.72 -19.14
C LEU A 157 -5.02 -20.07 -17.92
N ALA A 158 -3.70 -20.21 -18.10
CA ALA A 158 -2.78 -20.51 -17.00
C ALA A 158 -2.79 -19.41 -15.92
N LEU A 159 -2.95 -18.14 -16.30
CA LEU A 159 -3.08 -17.02 -15.34
C LEU A 159 -4.40 -17.11 -14.55
N LEU A 160 -5.52 -17.44 -15.21
CA LEU A 160 -6.80 -17.65 -14.53
C LEU A 160 -6.73 -18.80 -13.53
N ASP A 161 -6.11 -19.92 -13.89
CA ASP A 161 -5.92 -21.06 -12.97
C ASP A 161 -5.11 -20.67 -11.74
N GLN A 162 -4.06 -19.86 -11.91
CA GLN A 162 -3.27 -19.34 -10.79
C GLN A 162 -4.11 -18.44 -9.87
N ILE A 163 -4.98 -17.60 -10.45
CA ILE A 163 -5.90 -16.74 -9.69
C ILE A 163 -6.88 -17.61 -8.88
N ILE A 164 -7.51 -18.61 -9.51
CA ILE A 164 -8.44 -19.54 -8.84
C ILE A 164 -7.74 -20.26 -7.69
N LYS A 165 -6.54 -20.80 -7.92
CA LYS A 165 -5.75 -21.48 -6.89
C LYS A 165 -5.45 -20.58 -5.69
N LYS A 166 -5.09 -19.31 -5.93
CA LYS A 166 -4.88 -18.32 -4.86
C LYS A 166 -6.17 -17.98 -4.12
N ALA A 167 -7.29 -17.85 -4.83
CA ALA A 167 -8.59 -17.58 -4.23
C ALA A 167 -9.05 -18.72 -3.31
N ILE A 168 -8.88 -19.97 -3.72
CA ILE A 168 -9.16 -21.16 -2.90
C ILE A 168 -8.28 -21.14 -1.64
N LYS A 169 -6.98 -20.87 -1.76
CA LYS A 169 -6.08 -20.76 -0.61
C LYS A 169 -6.53 -19.67 0.37
N ILE A 170 -6.90 -18.49 -0.14
CA ILE A 170 -7.39 -17.38 0.69
C ILE A 170 -8.69 -17.78 1.41
N LYS A 171 -9.62 -18.45 0.71
CA LYS A 171 -10.86 -18.95 1.31
C LYS A 171 -10.58 -19.89 2.48
N GLY A 172 -9.68 -20.86 2.30
CA GLY A 172 -9.27 -21.78 3.36
C GLY A 172 -8.58 -21.12 4.56
N LEU A 173 -7.96 -19.94 4.38
CA LEU A 173 -7.46 -19.14 5.50
C LEU A 173 -8.57 -18.41 6.26
N ILE A 174 -9.64 -18.01 5.57
CA ILE A 174 -10.75 -17.23 6.14
C ILE A 174 -11.78 -18.12 6.82
N GLU A 175 -12.15 -19.26 6.21
CA GLU A 175 -13.21 -20.15 6.69
C GLU A 175 -13.09 -20.55 8.17
N PRO A 176 -11.91 -20.94 8.70
CA PRO A 176 -11.76 -21.27 10.12
C PRO A 176 -11.96 -20.08 11.06
N GLN A 177 -11.85 -18.85 10.55
CA GLN A 177 -11.95 -17.60 11.32
C GLN A 177 -13.36 -17.02 11.34
N VAL A 178 -14.28 -17.58 10.55
CA VAL A 178 -15.70 -17.19 10.58
C VAL A 178 -16.37 -17.93 11.73
N ILE A 179 -16.49 -17.25 12.87
CA ILE A 179 -17.34 -17.72 13.98
C ILE A 179 -18.77 -17.79 13.43
N LYS A 180 -19.38 -18.98 13.49
CA LYS A 180 -20.79 -19.19 13.16
C LYS A 180 -21.69 -18.53 14.21
#